data_AF-A0A1F8P4W0-F1
#
_entry.id   AF-A0A1F8P4W0-F1
#
_cell.length_a   1.000
_cell.length_b   1.000
_cell.length_c   1.000
_cell.angle_alpha   90.00
_cell.angle_beta   90.00
_cell.angle_gamma   90.00
#
_symmetry.space_group_name_H-M   'P 1'
#
loop_
_entity.id
_entity.type
_entity.pdbx_description
1 polymer ?
#
loop_
_entity_poly.entity_id
_entity_poly.type
_entity_poly.pdbx_seq_one_letter_code
_entity_poly.pdbx_strand_id
1 'polypeptide(L)'
;MEEIITNGIRIHFEADERETAELIRFACEKYVQMIHEEWGLEVPRECRIYVMTSWSQFIFQSAPWYGKFLLVISLPLWIFRVRRIWQFAGGWMLRYGKRCVVGVKPPRLIEMADRSMGERIFVKEESFEHKVPSITCHELTHAFTACLRLPMWLNEGVAMVMVDKFLGKATVMESTLQALQHSPNKPSPGTYQRVSVRDQDALVYHYVRGYWITRYLIDTRPELLKNLLNRRQSHKPMEDKIASSYEMDRKGFWAAIDDRVVTHFLTN
;
A
#
# COMPACT_ATOMS: atom_id res chain seq x y z
N MET A 1 18.72 -13.59 -15.62
CA MET A 1 17.96 -12.46 -15.03
C MET A 1 18.31 -11.23 -15.82
N GLU A 2 17.30 -10.56 -16.33
CA GLU A 2 17.42 -9.36 -17.14
C GLU A 2 17.13 -8.12 -16.29
N GLU A 3 17.51 -6.95 -16.81
CA GLU A 3 17.32 -5.67 -16.13
C GLU A 3 16.82 -4.61 -17.13
N ILE A 4 15.85 -3.82 -16.68
CA ILE A 4 15.40 -2.57 -17.32
C ILE A 4 15.60 -1.44 -16.31
N ILE A 5 16.06 -0.27 -16.77
CA ILE A 5 16.22 0.91 -15.91
C ILE A 5 15.30 2.01 -16.42
N THR A 6 14.49 2.60 -15.54
CA THR A 6 13.63 3.75 -15.84
C THR A 6 13.53 4.67 -14.63
N ASN A 7 13.66 5.99 -14.82
CA ASN A 7 13.55 7.00 -13.74
C ASN A 7 14.35 6.69 -12.45
N GLY A 8 15.55 6.10 -12.60
CA GLY A 8 16.40 5.71 -11.46
C GLY A 8 15.94 4.44 -10.71
N ILE A 9 14.89 3.78 -11.18
CA ILE A 9 14.37 2.51 -10.70
C ILE A 9 14.89 1.38 -11.58
N ARG A 10 15.38 0.30 -10.96
CA ARG A 10 15.82 -0.91 -11.68
C ARG A 10 14.76 -2.00 -11.59
N ILE A 11 14.39 -2.59 -12.71
CA ILE A 11 13.39 -3.65 -12.81
C ILE A 11 14.12 -4.95 -13.20
N HIS A 12 14.05 -5.95 -12.34
CA HIS A 12 14.69 -7.25 -12.50
C HIS A 12 13.64 -8.32 -12.84
N PHE A 13 13.90 -9.15 -13.84
CA PHE A 13 12.95 -10.17 -14.27
C PHE A 13 13.63 -11.39 -14.90
N GLU A 14 12.89 -12.48 -15.01
CA GLU A 14 13.24 -13.66 -15.80
C GLU A 14 12.81 -13.42 -17.25
N ALA A 15 13.50 -13.99 -18.24
CA ALA A 15 13.31 -13.61 -19.65
C ALA A 15 11.89 -13.89 -20.18
N ASP A 16 11.23 -14.90 -19.62
CA ASP A 16 9.82 -15.26 -19.84
C ASP A 16 8.83 -14.24 -19.27
N GLU A 17 9.27 -13.38 -18.35
CA GLU A 17 8.45 -12.36 -17.69
C GLU A 17 8.68 -10.94 -18.24
N ARG A 18 9.24 -10.83 -19.45
CA ARG A 18 9.53 -9.55 -20.10
C ARG A 18 8.30 -8.67 -20.29
N GLU A 19 7.16 -9.25 -20.69
CA GLU A 19 5.91 -8.51 -20.88
C GLU A 19 5.43 -7.87 -19.56
N THR A 20 5.46 -8.62 -18.46
CA THR A 20 5.18 -8.09 -17.12
C THR A 20 6.14 -6.95 -16.77
N ALA A 21 7.43 -7.09 -17.07
CA ALA A 21 8.42 -6.06 -16.80
C ALA A 21 8.17 -4.76 -17.58
N GLU A 22 7.68 -4.84 -18.82
CA GLU A 22 7.28 -3.68 -19.61
C GLU A 22 6.05 -2.97 -19.03
N LEU A 23 5.05 -3.70 -18.56
CA LEU A 23 3.90 -3.12 -17.84
C LEU A 23 4.34 -2.38 -16.57
N ILE A 24 5.28 -2.98 -15.82
CA ILE A 24 5.88 -2.34 -14.64
C ILE A 24 6.66 -1.09 -15.05
N ARG A 25 7.45 -1.14 -16.12
CA ARG A 25 8.20 0.02 -16.63
C ARG A 25 7.27 1.17 -16.97
N PHE A 26 6.21 0.90 -17.73
CA PHE A 26 5.18 1.88 -18.06
C PHE A 26 4.55 2.50 -16.80
N ALA A 27 4.22 1.67 -15.81
CA ALA A 27 3.67 2.15 -14.55
C ALA A 27 4.67 3.07 -13.81
N CYS A 28 5.96 2.70 -13.76
CA CYS A 28 7.01 3.51 -13.13
C CYS A 28 7.15 4.88 -13.79
N GLU A 29 7.13 4.93 -15.13
CA GLU A 29 7.31 6.16 -15.90
C GLU A 29 6.25 7.19 -15.55
N LYS A 30 4.98 6.77 -15.58
CA LYS A 30 3.84 7.63 -15.23
C LYS A 30 3.77 7.94 -13.74
N TYR A 31 4.05 6.95 -12.88
CA TYR A 31 3.86 7.07 -11.44
C TYR A 31 4.87 8.04 -10.79
N VAL A 32 6.14 8.00 -11.20
CA VAL A 32 7.20 8.87 -10.63
C VAL A 32 6.83 10.35 -10.78
N GLN A 33 6.36 10.75 -11.95
CA GLN A 33 5.92 12.12 -12.17
C GLN A 33 4.71 12.46 -11.30
N MET A 34 3.69 11.60 -11.32
CA MET A 34 2.43 11.82 -10.60
C MET A 34 2.64 11.97 -9.08
N ILE A 35 3.42 11.08 -8.44
CA ILE A 35 3.63 11.15 -6.99
C ILE A 35 4.46 12.38 -6.58
N HIS A 36 5.38 12.81 -7.44
CA HIS A 36 6.14 14.04 -7.23
C HIS A 36 5.23 15.27 -7.32
N GLU A 37 4.42 15.38 -8.38
CA GLU A 37 3.51 16.52 -8.57
C GLU A 37 2.50 16.65 -7.42
N GLU A 38 1.92 15.53 -7.01
CA GLU A 38 0.84 15.55 -6.03
C GLU A 38 1.38 15.65 -4.57
N TRP A 39 2.51 15.01 -4.25
CA TRP A 39 2.96 14.82 -2.86
C TRP A 39 4.36 15.40 -2.60
N GLY A 40 5.09 15.83 -3.63
CA GLY A 40 6.48 16.26 -3.54
C GLY A 40 7.44 15.13 -3.13
N LEU A 41 7.05 13.87 -3.36
CA LEU A 41 7.85 12.71 -2.96
C LEU A 41 8.88 12.36 -4.04
N GLU A 42 10.13 12.29 -3.61
CA GLU A 42 11.27 11.94 -4.47
C GLU A 42 11.45 10.43 -4.59
N VAL A 43 12.02 10.01 -5.73
CA VAL A 43 12.39 8.61 -5.97
C VAL A 43 13.36 8.14 -4.87
N PRO A 44 13.10 6.98 -4.22
CA PRO A 44 14.06 6.43 -3.27
C PRO A 44 15.41 6.18 -3.94
N ARG A 45 16.50 6.62 -3.29
CA ARG A 45 17.88 6.56 -3.85
C ARG A 45 18.30 5.19 -4.37
N GLU A 46 17.77 4.12 -3.79
CA GLU A 46 18.02 2.75 -4.23
C GLU A 46 16.70 1.97 -4.25
N CYS A 47 15.91 2.19 -5.31
CA CYS A 47 14.66 1.47 -5.57
C CYS A 47 14.86 0.38 -6.62
N ARG A 48 14.46 -0.85 -6.29
CA ARG A 48 14.51 -2.00 -7.21
C ARG A 48 13.16 -2.68 -7.25
N ILE A 49 12.67 -2.99 -8.43
CA ILE A 49 11.47 -3.78 -8.65
C ILE A 49 11.88 -5.15 -9.16
N TYR A 50 11.18 -6.19 -8.73
CA TYR A 50 11.35 -7.56 -9.20
C TYR A 50 10.02 -8.05 -9.74
N VAL A 51 10.01 -8.62 -10.96
CA VAL A 51 8.89 -9.49 -11.34
C VAL A 51 8.98 -10.73 -10.46
N MET A 52 8.00 -10.85 -9.57
CA MET A 52 8.05 -11.69 -8.40
C MET A 52 7.36 -13.02 -8.68
N THR A 53 8.11 -13.98 -9.24
CA THR A 53 7.61 -15.33 -9.54
C THR A 53 7.61 -16.25 -8.30
N SER A 54 8.45 -15.95 -7.31
CA SER A 54 8.53 -16.68 -6.04
C SER A 54 8.89 -15.74 -4.89
N TRP A 55 8.16 -15.83 -3.79
CA TRP A 55 8.40 -15.01 -2.60
C TRP A 55 9.78 -15.25 -1.98
N SER A 56 10.24 -16.50 -1.95
CA SER A 56 11.52 -16.84 -1.32
C SER A 56 12.66 -16.31 -2.17
N GLN A 57 12.58 -16.55 -3.48
CA GLN A 57 13.52 -16.02 -4.45
C GLN A 57 13.61 -14.50 -4.36
N PHE A 58 12.48 -13.81 -4.33
CA PHE A 58 12.44 -12.35 -4.17
C PHE A 58 13.12 -11.87 -2.89
N ILE A 59 12.78 -12.44 -1.72
CA ILE A 59 13.40 -12.07 -0.45
C ILE A 59 14.91 -12.29 -0.49
N PHE A 60 15.37 -13.45 -0.95
CA PHE A 60 16.80 -13.77 -0.98
C PHE A 60 17.58 -12.99 -2.04
N GLN A 61 17.02 -12.72 -3.22
CA GLN A 61 17.69 -11.99 -4.28
C GLN A 61 17.77 -10.48 -3.99
N SER A 62 16.74 -9.93 -3.35
CA SER A 62 16.67 -8.51 -3.01
C SER A 62 17.53 -8.12 -1.80
N ALA A 63 17.80 -9.08 -0.90
CA ALA A 63 18.56 -8.85 0.32
C ALA A 63 20.05 -8.56 0.06
N PRO A 64 20.66 -7.63 0.82
CA PRO A 64 22.11 -7.46 0.82
C PRO A 64 22.81 -8.74 1.32
N TRP A 65 24.08 -8.93 0.95
CA TRP A 65 24.82 -10.17 1.25
C TRP A 65 24.81 -10.53 2.75
N TYR A 66 25.01 -9.56 3.63
CA TYR A 66 24.98 -9.76 5.08
C TYR A 66 23.57 -10.09 5.58
N GLY A 67 22.54 -9.57 4.92
CA GLY A 67 21.14 -9.82 5.23
C GLY A 67 20.72 -11.25 4.90
N LYS A 68 21.32 -11.88 3.88
CA LYS A 68 21.02 -13.27 3.50
C LYS A 68 21.29 -14.25 4.64
N PHE A 69 22.38 -14.08 5.38
CA PHE A 69 22.70 -14.92 6.54
C PHE A 69 21.65 -14.78 7.65
N LEU A 70 21.26 -13.54 7.98
CA LEU A 70 20.22 -13.27 8.99
C LEU A 70 18.85 -13.80 8.54
N LEU A 71 18.55 -13.74 7.24
CA LEU A 71 17.32 -14.30 6.68
C LEU A 71 17.29 -15.82 6.88
N VAL A 72 18.37 -16.55 6.56
CA VAL A 72 18.42 -18.01 6.78
C VAL A 72 18.15 -18.37 8.24
N ILE A 73 18.80 -17.67 9.18
CA ILE A 73 18.66 -17.94 10.61
C ILE A 73 17.23 -17.64 11.09
N SER A 74 16.65 -16.52 10.63
CA SER A 74 15.32 -16.10 11.09
C SER A 74 14.18 -16.79 10.35
N LEU A 75 14.37 -17.29 9.12
CA LEU A 75 13.32 -17.81 8.23
C LEU A 75 12.34 -18.78 8.92
N PRO A 76 12.79 -19.76 9.73
CA PRO A 76 11.88 -20.69 10.40
C PRO A 76 10.82 -20.00 11.28
N LEU A 77 11.14 -18.82 11.83
CA LEU A 77 10.24 -18.09 12.74
C LEU A 77 9.05 -17.43 12.03
N TRP A 78 9.14 -17.19 10.72
CA TRP A 78 8.14 -16.39 9.99
C TRP A 78 7.74 -16.96 8.63
N ILE A 79 8.35 -18.06 8.17
CA ILE A 79 8.03 -18.70 6.88
C ILE A 79 6.54 -19.00 6.69
N PHE A 80 5.86 -19.48 7.74
CA PHE A 80 4.43 -19.81 7.68
C PHE A 80 3.56 -18.56 7.48
N ARG A 81 3.96 -17.43 8.10
CA ARG A 81 3.26 -16.16 7.95
C ARG A 81 3.44 -15.61 6.54
N VAL A 82 4.66 -15.66 6.01
CA VAL A 82 4.99 -15.19 4.66
C VAL A 82 4.25 -15.99 3.60
N ARG A 83 4.26 -17.33 3.70
CA ARG A 83 3.53 -18.21 2.78
C ARG A 83 2.04 -17.93 2.76
N ARG A 84 1.44 -17.58 3.90
CA ARG A 84 0.03 -17.21 3.97
C ARG A 84 -0.24 -15.88 3.29
N ILE A 85 0.52 -14.84 3.60
CA ILE A 85 0.36 -13.51 2.97
C ILE A 85 0.57 -13.60 1.45
N TRP A 86 1.50 -14.44 1.01
CA TRP A 86 1.77 -14.68 -0.41
C TRP A 86 0.54 -15.15 -1.18
N GLN A 87 -0.40 -15.86 -0.58
CA GLN A 87 -1.59 -16.33 -1.29
C GLN A 87 -2.51 -15.19 -1.73
N PHE A 88 -2.53 -14.08 -0.97
CA PHE A 88 -3.44 -12.96 -1.20
C PHE A 88 -2.77 -11.78 -1.92
N ALA A 89 -1.49 -11.55 -1.67
CA ALA A 89 -0.82 -10.34 -2.10
C ALA A 89 -0.51 -10.37 -3.61
N GLY A 90 -0.82 -9.27 -4.31
CA GLY A 90 -0.41 -9.05 -5.70
C GLY A 90 1.03 -8.55 -5.84
N GLY A 91 1.53 -7.84 -4.84
CA GLY A 91 2.90 -7.34 -4.76
C GLY A 91 3.32 -7.18 -3.30
N TRP A 92 4.59 -6.85 -3.07
CA TRP A 92 5.16 -6.52 -1.76
C TRP A 92 6.18 -5.41 -1.86
N MET A 93 6.26 -4.58 -0.83
CA MET A 93 7.39 -3.70 -0.57
C MET A 93 8.19 -4.17 0.66
N LEU A 94 9.51 -4.30 0.50
CA LEU A 94 10.45 -4.56 1.58
C LEU A 94 11.52 -3.46 1.62
N ARG A 95 12.08 -3.25 2.81
CA ARG A 95 13.13 -2.25 3.01
C ARG A 95 14.34 -2.85 3.71
N TYR A 96 15.52 -2.71 3.08
CA TYR A 96 16.82 -3.06 3.63
C TYR A 96 17.65 -1.80 3.85
N GLY A 97 17.46 -1.16 5.01
CA GLY A 97 18.16 0.09 5.34
C GLY A 97 17.75 1.25 4.43
N LYS A 98 18.59 1.62 3.47
CA LYS A 98 18.30 2.66 2.46
C LYS A 98 17.71 2.11 1.16
N ARG A 99 17.81 0.79 0.93
CA ARG A 99 17.27 0.12 -0.24
C ARG A 99 15.79 -0.18 -0.05
N CYS A 100 14.96 0.28 -0.97
CA CYS A 100 13.56 -0.15 -1.10
C CYS A 100 13.49 -1.17 -2.23
N VAL A 101 12.83 -2.28 -1.98
CA VAL A 101 12.58 -3.31 -3.01
C VAL A 101 11.10 -3.56 -3.11
N VAL A 102 10.61 -3.62 -4.33
CA VAL A 102 9.22 -3.91 -4.66
C VAL A 102 9.20 -5.22 -5.44
N GLY A 103 8.29 -6.11 -5.11
CA GLY A 103 7.99 -7.30 -5.87
C GLY A 103 6.59 -7.17 -6.43
N VAL A 104 6.41 -7.46 -7.72
CA VAL A 104 5.09 -7.47 -8.37
C VAL A 104 4.89 -8.83 -9.02
N LYS A 105 3.82 -9.54 -8.68
CA LYS A 105 3.53 -10.82 -9.31
C LYS A 105 3.19 -10.64 -10.78
N PRO A 106 3.61 -11.56 -11.66
CA PRO A 106 3.15 -11.58 -13.04
C PRO A 106 1.67 -11.98 -13.15
N PRO A 107 0.99 -11.65 -14.27
CA PRO A 107 -0.44 -11.91 -14.49
C PRO A 107 -0.87 -13.33 -14.11
N ARG A 108 -0.13 -14.35 -14.55
CA ARG A 108 -0.41 -15.76 -14.24
C ARG A 108 -0.49 -16.06 -12.73
N LEU A 109 0.34 -15.41 -11.91
CA LEU A 109 0.35 -15.61 -10.46
C LEU A 109 -0.65 -14.71 -9.72
N ILE A 110 -1.00 -13.57 -10.31
CA ILE A 110 -2.13 -12.75 -9.84
C ILE A 110 -3.43 -13.51 -10.07
N GLU A 111 -3.55 -14.19 -11.21
CA GLU A 111 -4.76 -14.93 -11.56
C GLU A 111 -5.06 -16.05 -10.56
N MET A 112 -4.02 -16.78 -10.17
CA MET A 112 -4.06 -17.88 -9.20
C MET A 112 -4.11 -17.42 -7.73
N ALA A 113 -4.01 -16.12 -7.45
CA ALA A 113 -4.05 -15.61 -6.09
C ALA A 113 -5.46 -15.76 -5.48
N ASP A 114 -5.52 -15.90 -4.16
CA ASP A 114 -6.78 -15.90 -3.42
C ASP A 114 -7.40 -14.50 -3.46
N ARG A 115 -8.58 -14.40 -4.09
CA ARG A 115 -9.30 -13.15 -4.32
C ARG A 115 -10.34 -12.82 -3.25
N SER A 116 -10.55 -13.70 -2.27
CA SER A 116 -11.63 -13.58 -1.27
C SER A 116 -11.66 -12.23 -0.55
N MET A 117 -10.50 -11.68 -0.17
CA MET A 117 -10.43 -10.34 0.42
C MET A 117 -10.60 -9.24 -0.62
N GLY A 118 -9.99 -9.41 -1.80
CA GLY A 118 -10.01 -8.40 -2.87
C GLY A 118 -11.41 -8.16 -3.41
N GLU A 119 -12.21 -9.22 -3.57
CA GLU A 119 -13.61 -9.16 -4.03
C GLU A 119 -14.53 -8.42 -3.04
N ARG A 120 -14.12 -8.30 -1.78
CA ARG A 120 -14.86 -7.56 -0.74
C ARG A 120 -14.49 -6.08 -0.69
N ILE A 121 -13.37 -5.69 -1.31
CA ILE A 121 -12.81 -4.33 -1.22
C ILE A 121 -12.89 -3.61 -2.56
N PHE A 122 -12.48 -4.28 -3.65
CA PHE A 122 -12.20 -3.63 -4.91
C PHE A 122 -13.32 -3.79 -5.92
N VAL A 123 -13.51 -2.75 -6.72
CA VAL A 123 -14.26 -2.84 -7.97
C VAL A 123 -13.55 -3.86 -8.87
N LYS A 124 -14.31 -4.78 -9.45
CA LYS A 124 -13.76 -5.84 -10.30
C LYS A 124 -13.01 -5.22 -11.48
N GLU A 125 -11.75 -5.60 -11.65
CA GLU A 125 -10.91 -5.24 -12.78
C GLU A 125 -10.55 -6.52 -13.54
N GLU A 126 -10.89 -6.57 -14.82
CA GLU A 126 -10.74 -7.79 -15.63
C GLU A 126 -9.46 -7.77 -16.47
N SER A 127 -8.88 -6.59 -16.73
CA SER A 127 -7.65 -6.47 -17.51
C SER A 127 -6.39 -6.51 -16.66
N PHE A 128 -5.48 -7.44 -16.98
CA PHE A 128 -4.15 -7.49 -16.38
C PHE A 128 -3.27 -6.30 -16.79
N GLU A 129 -3.55 -5.67 -17.93
CA GLU A 129 -2.91 -4.42 -18.37
C GLU A 129 -3.19 -3.26 -17.41
N HIS A 130 -4.27 -3.34 -16.62
CA HIS A 130 -4.55 -2.40 -15.54
C HIS A 130 -4.14 -2.94 -14.18
N LYS A 131 -4.27 -4.25 -13.97
CA LYS A 131 -3.99 -4.88 -12.66
C LYS A 131 -2.51 -4.84 -12.29
N VAL A 132 -1.60 -5.13 -13.22
CA VAL A 132 -0.15 -5.08 -12.95
C VAL A 132 0.31 -3.64 -12.67
N PRO A 133 -0.04 -2.63 -13.48
CA PRO A 133 0.29 -1.23 -13.16
C PRO A 133 -0.31 -0.72 -11.85
N SER A 134 -1.54 -1.10 -11.51
CA SER A 134 -2.16 -0.69 -10.24
C SER A 134 -1.46 -1.29 -9.02
N ILE A 135 -1.08 -2.58 -9.06
CA ILE A 135 -0.26 -3.19 -8.00
C ILE A 135 1.11 -2.49 -7.92
N THR A 136 1.73 -2.22 -9.06
CA THR A 136 3.02 -1.52 -9.12
C THR A 136 2.93 -0.14 -8.47
N CYS A 137 1.90 0.63 -8.81
CA CYS A 137 1.61 1.94 -8.22
C CYS A 137 1.41 1.86 -6.70
N HIS A 138 0.63 0.89 -6.23
CA HIS A 138 0.39 0.66 -4.80
C HIS A 138 1.71 0.41 -4.04
N GLU A 139 2.50 -0.56 -4.48
CA GLU A 139 3.75 -0.93 -3.80
C GLU A 139 4.84 0.14 -3.93
N LEU A 140 4.90 0.85 -5.06
CA LEU A 140 5.77 2.01 -5.20
C LEU A 140 5.37 3.12 -4.23
N THR A 141 4.09 3.34 -3.98
CA THR A 141 3.66 4.33 -2.98
C THR A 141 4.25 4.01 -1.61
N HIS A 142 4.26 2.74 -1.20
CA HIS A 142 4.93 2.32 0.02
C HIS A 142 6.44 2.57 -0.03
N ALA A 143 7.10 2.31 -1.16
CA ALA A 143 8.53 2.54 -1.31
C ALA A 143 8.90 4.02 -1.16
N PHE A 144 8.10 4.93 -1.74
CA PHE A 144 8.29 6.38 -1.68
C PHE A 144 7.98 6.95 -0.28
N THR A 145 6.98 6.41 0.40
CA THR A 145 6.59 6.85 1.75
C THR A 145 7.35 6.12 2.87
N ALA A 146 8.20 5.13 2.56
CA ALA A 146 8.87 4.30 3.55
C ALA A 146 9.72 5.10 4.56
N CYS A 147 10.26 6.25 4.16
CA CYS A 147 11.05 7.11 5.03
C CYS A 147 10.20 7.88 6.07
N LEU A 148 8.91 8.03 5.83
CA LEU A 148 8.00 8.88 6.60
C LEU A 148 7.49 8.22 7.88
N ARG A 149 7.50 6.88 7.94
CA ARG A 149 6.92 6.08 9.03
C ARG A 149 5.45 6.41 9.27
N LEU A 150 4.65 6.31 8.21
CA LEU A 150 3.21 6.51 8.31
C LEU A 150 2.57 5.42 9.18
N PRO A 151 1.51 5.75 9.96
CA PRO A 151 0.69 4.73 10.58
C PRO A 151 0.04 3.86 9.49
N MET A 152 -0.18 2.57 9.79
CA MET A 152 -0.64 1.57 8.80
C MET A 152 -1.86 2.05 8.01
N TRP A 153 -2.90 2.58 8.68
CA TRP A 153 -4.12 3.05 8.01
C TRP A 153 -3.83 4.13 6.95
N LEU A 154 -2.91 5.04 7.25
CA LEU A 154 -2.55 6.11 6.34
C LEU A 154 -1.64 5.56 5.24
N ASN A 155 -0.69 4.68 5.58
CA ASN A 155 0.20 4.05 4.59
C ASN A 155 -0.59 3.32 3.49
N GLU A 156 -1.60 2.52 3.88
CA GLU A 156 -2.49 1.82 2.93
C GLU A 156 -3.42 2.78 2.20
N GLY A 157 -4.04 3.72 2.91
CA GLY A 157 -4.98 4.66 2.31
C GLY A 157 -4.33 5.58 1.27
N VAL A 158 -3.13 6.06 1.57
CA VAL A 158 -2.27 6.81 0.65
C VAL A 158 -1.98 5.99 -0.61
N ALA A 159 -1.53 4.75 -0.45
CA ALA A 159 -1.24 3.87 -1.57
C ALA A 159 -2.45 3.66 -2.47
N MET A 160 -3.63 3.47 -1.88
CA MET A 160 -4.86 3.27 -2.65
C MET A 160 -5.38 4.51 -3.35
N VAL A 161 -5.34 5.67 -2.70
CA VAL A 161 -5.68 6.93 -3.38
C VAL A 161 -4.75 7.18 -4.57
N MET A 162 -3.46 6.86 -4.44
CA MET A 162 -2.54 7.02 -5.56
C MET A 162 -2.84 6.05 -6.71
N VAL A 163 -3.31 4.84 -6.41
CA VAL A 163 -3.84 3.92 -7.44
C VAL A 163 -5.06 4.53 -8.13
N ASP A 164 -6.00 5.10 -7.38
CA ASP A 164 -7.19 5.74 -7.96
C ASP A 164 -6.81 6.89 -8.90
N LYS A 165 -5.89 7.75 -8.48
CA LYS A 165 -5.34 8.84 -9.31
C LYS A 165 -4.63 8.30 -10.55
N PHE A 166 -3.84 7.25 -10.40
CA PHE A 166 -3.12 6.62 -11.52
C PHE A 166 -4.07 6.06 -12.59
N LEU A 167 -5.18 5.44 -12.17
CA LEU A 167 -6.19 4.87 -13.05
C LEU A 167 -7.27 5.86 -13.48
N GLY A 168 -7.37 7.02 -12.83
CA GLY A 168 -8.42 8.01 -13.07
C GLY A 168 -9.81 7.58 -12.61
N LYS A 169 -9.93 6.59 -11.72
CA LYS A 169 -11.20 6.08 -11.21
C LYS A 169 -11.04 5.51 -9.80
N ALA A 170 -12.13 5.50 -9.02
CA ALA A 170 -12.14 4.83 -7.73
C ALA A 170 -11.99 3.32 -7.89
N THR A 171 -11.10 2.71 -7.12
CA THR A 171 -10.85 1.25 -7.15
C THR A 171 -11.45 0.52 -5.96
N VAL A 172 -11.71 1.21 -4.85
CA VAL A 172 -12.41 0.65 -3.69
C VAL A 172 -13.91 0.85 -3.86
N MET A 173 -14.70 -0.21 -3.65
CA MET A 173 -16.16 -0.18 -3.79
C MET A 173 -16.79 0.76 -2.77
N GLU A 174 -17.73 1.58 -3.22
CA GLU A 174 -18.50 2.48 -2.35
C GLU A 174 -19.27 1.73 -1.25
N SER A 175 -19.77 0.54 -1.56
CA SER A 175 -20.45 -0.34 -0.59
C SER A 175 -19.63 -0.65 0.66
N THR A 176 -18.30 -0.52 0.59
CA THR A 176 -17.42 -0.71 1.75
C THR A 176 -17.57 0.38 2.81
N LEU A 177 -18.19 1.54 2.50
CA LEU A 177 -18.59 2.54 3.51
C LEU A 177 -19.54 1.95 4.57
N GLN A 178 -20.37 0.98 4.20
CA GLN A 178 -21.27 0.30 5.15
C GLN A 178 -20.49 -0.48 6.22
N ALA A 179 -19.27 -0.93 5.92
CA ALA A 179 -18.40 -1.60 6.87
C ALA A 179 -17.92 -0.64 7.99
N LEU A 180 -17.92 0.67 7.74
CA LEU A 180 -17.61 1.68 8.75
C LEU A 180 -18.79 1.92 9.71
N GLN A 181 -20.02 1.77 9.24
CA GLN A 181 -21.23 1.94 10.06
C GLN A 181 -21.46 0.78 11.04
N HIS A 182 -21.16 -0.45 10.63
CA HIS A 182 -21.59 -1.66 11.35
C HIS A 182 -20.51 -2.35 12.18
N SER A 183 -19.35 -1.72 12.42
CA SER A 183 -18.27 -2.35 13.19
C SER A 183 -18.55 -2.29 14.69
N PRO A 184 -18.85 -3.42 15.37
CA PRO A 184 -19.30 -3.44 16.77
C PRO A 184 -18.16 -3.09 17.75
N ASN A 185 -16.91 -3.12 17.29
CA ASN A 185 -15.73 -2.77 18.08
C ASN A 185 -14.86 -1.82 17.26
N LYS A 186 -15.19 -0.51 17.22
CA LYS A 186 -14.35 0.54 16.62
C LYS A 186 -12.95 0.46 17.23
N PRO A 187 -11.95 -0.15 16.56
CA PRO A 187 -10.67 -0.41 17.17
C PRO A 187 -9.92 0.90 17.37
N SER A 188 -9.31 1.09 18.54
CA SER A 188 -8.53 2.29 18.82
C SER A 188 -7.29 2.37 17.90
N PRO A 189 -6.81 3.59 17.59
CA PRO A 189 -5.57 3.77 16.84
C PRO A 189 -4.42 3.08 17.57
N GLY A 190 -3.77 2.15 16.88
CA GLY A 190 -2.71 1.30 17.45
C GLY A 190 -3.09 -0.18 17.62
N THR A 191 -4.38 -0.55 17.62
CA THR A 191 -4.80 -1.97 17.66
C THR A 191 -4.47 -2.72 16.36
N TYR A 192 -4.23 -1.98 15.27
CA TYR A 192 -3.75 -2.44 13.97
C TYR A 192 -2.55 -3.41 14.05
N GLN A 193 -1.66 -3.25 15.03
CA GLN A 193 -0.47 -4.11 15.18
C GLN A 193 -0.78 -5.54 15.65
N ARG A 194 -1.99 -5.81 16.14
CA ARG A 194 -2.39 -7.12 16.70
C ARG A 194 -3.34 -7.90 15.81
N VAL A 195 -3.71 -7.38 14.63
CA VAL A 195 -4.65 -8.04 13.73
C VAL A 195 -4.01 -9.31 13.20
N SER A 196 -4.62 -10.44 13.53
CA SER A 196 -4.19 -11.74 13.03
C SER A 196 -4.52 -11.82 11.55
N VAL A 197 -3.62 -12.39 10.75
CA VAL A 197 -3.89 -12.72 9.34
C VAL A 197 -5.07 -13.70 9.20
N ARG A 198 -5.49 -14.36 10.30
CA ARG A 198 -6.68 -15.22 10.33
C ARG A 198 -8.00 -14.44 10.40
N ASP A 199 -7.96 -13.18 10.81
CA ASP A 199 -9.13 -12.33 10.91
C ASP A 199 -9.23 -11.46 9.64
N GLN A 200 -9.74 -12.05 8.57
CA GLN A 200 -9.89 -11.37 7.29
C GLN A 200 -10.85 -10.17 7.38
N ASP A 201 -11.86 -10.24 8.25
CA ASP A 201 -12.82 -9.14 8.44
C ASP A 201 -12.15 -7.93 9.06
N ALA A 202 -11.32 -8.12 10.08
CA ALA A 202 -10.53 -7.04 10.65
C ALA A 202 -9.55 -6.45 9.63
N LEU A 203 -8.88 -7.28 8.81
CA LEU A 203 -7.98 -6.81 7.75
C LEU A 203 -8.74 -5.96 6.72
N VAL A 204 -9.88 -6.45 6.22
CA VAL A 204 -10.73 -5.73 5.28
C VAL A 204 -11.19 -4.40 5.87
N TYR A 205 -11.71 -4.40 7.11
CA TYR A 205 -12.16 -3.19 7.79
C TYR A 205 -11.04 -2.16 7.92
N HIS A 206 -9.85 -2.57 8.38
CA HIS A 206 -8.73 -1.65 8.57
C HIS A 206 -8.23 -1.05 7.26
N TYR A 207 -8.21 -1.84 6.20
CA TYR A 207 -7.83 -1.41 4.87
C TYR A 207 -8.82 -0.38 4.31
N VAL A 208 -10.10 -0.73 4.30
CA VAL A 208 -11.22 0.12 3.86
C VAL A 208 -11.26 1.42 4.64
N ARG A 209 -11.13 1.35 5.97
CA ARG A 209 -11.08 2.52 6.83
C ARG A 209 -9.91 3.44 6.50
N GLY A 210 -8.73 2.88 6.27
CA GLY A 210 -7.55 3.66 5.87
C GLY A 210 -7.78 4.44 4.57
N TYR A 211 -8.33 3.76 3.57
CA TYR A 211 -8.71 4.37 2.28
C TYR A 211 -9.71 5.52 2.45
N TRP A 212 -10.87 5.27 3.08
CA TRP A 212 -11.93 6.29 3.15
C TRP A 212 -11.55 7.49 4.00
N ILE A 213 -10.82 7.28 5.11
CA ILE A 213 -10.29 8.41 5.90
C ILE A 213 -9.30 9.21 5.05
N THR A 214 -8.40 8.57 4.31
CA THR A 214 -7.43 9.30 3.46
C THR A 214 -8.14 10.10 2.38
N ARG A 215 -9.16 9.53 1.74
CA ARG A 215 -9.99 10.23 0.75
C ARG A 215 -10.71 11.43 1.35
N TYR A 216 -11.31 11.27 2.53
CA TYR A 216 -11.94 12.36 3.27
C TYR A 216 -10.97 13.49 3.63
N LEU A 217 -9.74 13.15 4.04
CA LEU A 217 -8.70 14.15 4.31
C LEU A 217 -8.32 14.93 3.05
N ILE A 218 -8.30 14.29 1.89
CA ILE A 218 -8.01 14.95 0.60
C ILE A 218 -9.12 15.91 0.22
N ASP A 219 -10.37 15.49 0.34
CA ASP A 219 -11.52 16.32 -0.03
C ASP A 219 -11.67 17.54 0.87
N THR A 220 -11.41 17.38 2.17
CA THR A 220 -11.71 18.41 3.17
C THR A 220 -10.49 19.24 3.59
N ARG A 221 -9.28 18.67 3.52
CA ARG A 221 -8.02 19.26 4.01
C ARG A 221 -6.81 18.84 3.15
N PRO A 222 -6.78 19.09 1.83
CA PRO A 222 -5.71 18.57 0.95
C PRO A 222 -4.30 19.02 1.37
N GLU A 223 -4.16 20.29 1.78
CA GLU A 223 -2.89 20.84 2.27
C GLU A 223 -2.41 20.20 3.57
N LEU A 224 -3.31 19.68 4.41
CA LEU A 224 -2.92 18.95 5.61
C LEU A 224 -2.16 17.69 5.20
N LEU A 225 -2.72 16.88 4.31
CA LEU A 225 -2.13 15.62 3.92
C LEU A 225 -0.74 15.85 3.29
N LYS A 226 -0.63 16.76 2.32
CA LYS A 226 0.66 17.17 1.72
C LYS A 226 1.70 17.54 2.78
N ASN A 227 1.30 18.31 3.79
CA ASN A 227 2.17 18.67 4.90
C ASN A 227 2.51 17.51 5.85
N LEU A 228 1.71 16.45 5.92
CA LEU A 228 2.04 15.26 6.70
C LEU A 228 3.07 14.38 6.00
N LEU A 229 3.18 14.50 4.68
CA LEU A 229 4.00 13.63 3.84
C LEU A 229 5.35 14.25 3.49
N ASN A 230 5.50 15.56 3.70
CA ASN A 230 6.75 16.28 3.42
C ASN A 230 7.91 15.92 4.37
N ARG A 231 7.61 15.28 5.52
CA ARG A 231 8.64 14.96 6.51
C ARG A 231 8.27 13.77 7.36
N ARG A 232 9.30 13.06 7.79
CA ARG A 232 9.18 12.01 8.80
C ARG A 232 8.71 12.58 10.13
N GLN A 233 7.73 11.92 10.72
CA GLN A 233 7.17 12.28 12.02
C GLN A 233 6.73 11.02 12.76
N SER A 234 6.56 11.11 14.07
CA SER A 234 6.02 9.99 14.86
C SER A 234 4.49 9.96 14.75
N HIS A 235 3.89 8.77 14.97
CA HIS A 235 2.47 8.57 14.74
C HIS A 235 1.60 9.47 15.62
N LYS A 236 1.94 9.63 16.91
CA LYS A 236 1.12 10.41 17.85
C LYS A 236 1.03 11.90 17.44
N PRO A 237 2.13 12.64 17.23
CA PRO A 237 2.06 14.02 16.72
C PRO A 237 1.34 14.16 15.38
N MET A 238 1.45 13.18 14.48
CA MET A 238 0.71 13.17 13.22
C MET A 238 -0.80 13.11 13.47
N GLU A 239 -1.25 12.15 14.29
CA GLU A 239 -2.66 12.00 14.66
C GLU A 239 -3.19 13.20 15.44
N ASP A 240 -2.40 13.77 16.35
CA ASP A 240 -2.76 14.97 17.10
C ASP A 240 -2.92 16.17 16.14
N LYS A 241 -2.06 16.31 15.12
CA LYS A 241 -2.17 17.36 14.09
C LYS A 241 -3.42 17.19 13.22
N ILE A 242 -3.73 15.94 12.84
CA ILE A 242 -4.97 15.64 12.10
C ILE A 242 -6.18 16.03 12.95
N ALA A 243 -6.27 15.55 14.18
CA ALA A 243 -7.39 15.84 15.08
C ALA A 243 -7.56 17.35 15.33
N SER A 244 -6.46 18.06 15.59
CA SER A 244 -6.47 19.51 15.82
C SER A 244 -6.98 20.29 14.61
N SER A 245 -6.73 19.81 13.38
CA SER A 245 -7.26 20.44 12.16
C SER A 245 -8.80 20.35 12.03
N TYR A 246 -9.43 19.48 12.82
CA TYR A 246 -10.88 19.37 12.96
C TYR A 246 -11.38 19.87 14.31
N GLU A 247 -10.56 20.64 15.04
CA GLU A 247 -10.89 21.22 16.36
C GLU A 247 -11.24 20.15 17.39
N MET A 248 -10.59 18.99 17.29
CA MET A 248 -10.79 17.85 18.18
C MET A 248 -9.49 17.46 18.87
N ASP A 249 -9.61 16.89 20.07
CA ASP A 249 -8.55 16.04 20.57
C ASP A 249 -8.50 14.72 19.79
N ARG A 250 -7.38 14.02 19.88
CA ARG A 250 -7.19 12.75 19.17
C ARG A 250 -8.25 11.70 19.51
N LYS A 251 -8.71 11.60 20.75
CA LYS A 251 -9.71 10.60 21.16
C LYS A 251 -11.07 10.92 20.52
N GLY A 252 -11.48 12.18 20.57
CA GLY A 252 -12.70 12.68 19.95
C GLY A 252 -12.69 12.49 18.43
N PHE A 253 -11.58 12.82 17.78
CA PHE A 253 -11.41 12.60 16.34
C PHE A 253 -11.66 11.14 15.97
N TRP A 254 -10.97 10.20 16.64
CA TRP A 254 -11.09 8.78 16.30
C TRP A 254 -12.44 8.17 16.67
N ALA A 255 -13.16 8.73 17.65
CA ALA A 255 -14.51 8.32 17.99
C ALA A 255 -15.54 8.75 16.93
N ALA A 256 -15.32 9.91 16.28
CA ALA A 256 -16.29 10.53 15.37
C ALA A 256 -15.97 10.37 13.88
N ILE A 257 -14.72 10.05 13.50
CA ILE A 257 -14.28 10.14 12.10
C ILE A 257 -15.02 9.17 11.18
N ASP A 258 -15.31 7.95 11.61
CA ASP A 258 -16.02 6.97 10.78
C ASP A 258 -17.40 7.49 10.36
N ASP A 259 -18.14 8.07 11.31
CA ASP A 259 -19.48 8.61 11.06
C ASP A 259 -19.40 9.85 10.13
N ARG A 260 -18.40 10.72 10.34
CA ARG A 260 -18.16 11.90 9.48
C ARG A 260 -17.82 11.52 8.03
N VAL A 261 -16.96 10.52 7.86
CA VAL A 261 -16.56 9.99 6.55
C VAL A 261 -17.77 9.43 5.82
N VAL A 262 -18.57 8.61 6.51
CA VAL A 262 -19.79 8.03 5.97
C VAL A 262 -20.78 9.11 5.55
N THR A 263 -21.05 10.11 6.41
CA THR A 263 -21.93 11.22 6.05
C THR A 263 -21.40 11.95 4.81
N HIS A 264 -20.11 12.32 4.78
CA HIS A 264 -19.52 13.08 3.67
C HIS A 264 -19.69 12.41 2.30
N PHE A 265 -19.55 11.09 2.22
CA PHE A 265 -19.63 10.37 0.94
C PHE A 265 -21.02 9.81 0.58
N LEU A 266 -21.97 9.75 1.53
CA LEU A 266 -23.32 9.26 1.26
C LEU A 266 -24.36 10.39 1.11
N THR A 267 -24.06 11.62 1.54
CA THR A 267 -24.98 12.76 1.42
C THR A 267 -24.60 13.79 0.36
N ASN A 268 -23.41 13.68 -0.24
CA ASN A 268 -22.93 14.53 -1.34
C ASN A 268 -22.82 13.71 -2.62
#